data_AF-A0A958EYJ4-F1
#
_entry.id   AF-A0A958EYJ4-F1
#
_cell.length_a   1.000
_cell.length_b   1.000
_cell.length_c   1.000
_cell.angle_alpha   90.00
_cell.angle_beta   90.00
_cell.angle_gamma   90.00
#
_symmetry.space_group_name_H-M   'P 1'
#
loop_
_entity.id
_entity.type
_entity.pdbx_description
1 polymer ?
#
loop_
_entity_poly.entity_id
_entity_poly.type
_entity_poly.pdbx_seq_one_letter_code
_entity_poly.pdbx_strand_id
1 'polypeptide(L)' 'AGKIRPTVKPDWDNIGKIYCDALNNIIYPDDKQIVTGITHKRYSETPRVVIDIRQYNPETC' A
#
# COMPACT_ATOMS: atom_id res chain seq x y z
N ALA A 1 -15.98 17.91 -11.44
CA ALA A 1 -15.99 18.10 -9.97
C ALA A 1 -15.04 17.10 -9.32
N GLY A 2 -14.08 17.55 -8.52
CA GLY A 2 -13.05 16.70 -7.92
C GLY A 2 -13.63 15.83 -6.80
N LYS A 3 -13.36 14.52 -6.82
CA LYS A 3 -13.77 13.62 -5.74
C LYS A 3 -13.02 14.01 -4.46
N ILE A 4 -13.75 14.27 -3.38
CA ILE A 4 -13.17 14.53 -2.05
C ILE A 4 -12.34 13.30 -1.66
N ARG A 5 -11.06 13.51 -1.32
CA ARG A 5 -10.18 12.46 -0.82
C ARG A 5 -10.42 12.25 0.68
N PRO A 6 -10.22 11.04 1.22
CA PRO A 6 -10.39 10.82 2.65
C PRO A 6 -9.37 11.61 3.48
N THR A 7 -9.86 12.50 4.35
CA THR A 7 -9.04 13.36 5.22
C THR A 7 -9.04 12.92 6.69
N VAL A 8 -9.81 11.91 7.05
CA VAL A 8 -9.90 11.35 8.42
C VAL A 8 -8.86 10.25 8.64
N LYS A 9 -8.50 9.98 9.90
CA LYS A 9 -7.62 8.85 10.27
C LYS A 9 -8.19 7.47 9.81
N PRO A 10 -7.34 6.44 9.69
CA PRO A 10 -5.88 6.45 9.83
C PRO A 10 -5.19 7.13 8.65
N ASP A 11 -4.01 7.69 8.90
CA ASP A 11 -3.16 8.31 7.89
C ASP A 11 -2.69 7.29 6.85
N TRP A 12 -2.35 7.75 5.65
CA TRP A 12 -2.00 6.86 4.54
C TRP A 12 -0.75 6.01 4.84
N ASP A 13 0.20 6.56 5.58
CA ASP A 13 1.45 5.91 5.99
C ASP A 13 1.20 4.88 7.10
N ASN A 14 0.25 5.13 7.99
CA ASN A 14 -0.18 4.15 8.99
C ASN A 14 -0.84 2.93 8.32
N ILE A 15 -1.70 3.14 7.32
CA ILE A 15 -2.23 2.05 6.48
C ILE A 15 -1.06 1.34 5.77
N GLY A 16 -0.14 2.13 5.24
CA GLY A 16 1.13 1.72 4.63
C GLY A 16 1.88 0.66 5.43
N LYS A 17 2.25 1.04 6.65
CA LYS A 17 3.01 0.20 7.58
C LYS A 17 2.27 -1.09 7.91
N ILE A 18 0.97 -1.02 8.19
CA ILE A 18 0.17 -2.20 8.58
C ILE A 18 0.27 -3.30 7.53
N TYR A 19 0.12 -2.99 6.25
CA TYR A 19 0.20 -4.04 5.23
C TYR A 19 1.64 -4.48 4.94
N CYS A 20 2.63 -3.60 5.05
CA CYS A 20 4.04 -3.99 4.91
C CYS A 20 4.44 -4.99 6.00
N ASP A 21 4.05 -4.70 7.25
CA ASP A 21 4.31 -5.55 8.41
C ASP A 21 3.53 -6.86 8.31
N ALA A 22 2.25 -6.80 7.93
CA ALA A 22 1.39 -7.98 7.85
C ALA A 22 1.82 -9.00 6.78
N LEU A 23 2.48 -8.54 5.72
CA LEU A 23 2.95 -9.39 4.63
C LEU A 23 4.42 -9.81 4.79
N ASN A 24 5.11 -9.26 5.79
CA ASN A 24 6.48 -9.63 6.10
C ASN A 24 6.57 -11.10 6.51
N ASN A 25 7.58 -11.80 5.98
CA ASN A 25 7.75 -13.26 6.07
C ASN A 25 6.62 -14.10 5.44
N ILE A 26 5.62 -13.47 4.79
CA ILE A 26 4.55 -14.18 4.07
C ILE A 26 4.78 -14.10 2.56
N ILE A 27 4.90 -12.89 2.02
CA ILE A 27 5.11 -12.67 0.58
C ILE A 27 6.58 -12.44 0.26
N TYR A 28 7.31 -11.80 1.17
CA TYR A 28 8.74 -11.53 1.07
C TYR A 28 9.42 -11.84 2.41
N PRO A 29 10.70 -12.27 2.41
CA PRO A 29 11.45 -12.55 3.64
C PRO A 29 11.61 -11.36 4.59
N ASP A 30 11.70 -10.14 4.06
CA ASP A 30 12.00 -8.94 4.85
C ASP A 30 11.45 -7.71 4.11
N ASP A 31 10.82 -6.79 4.83
CA ASP A 31 10.21 -5.59 4.27
C ASP A 31 11.25 -4.62 3.67
N LYS A 32 12.53 -4.75 4.04
CA LYS A 32 13.64 -4.04 3.39
C LYS A 32 13.78 -4.30 1.89
N GLN A 33 13.15 -5.35 1.37
CA GLN A 33 13.15 -5.66 -0.08
C GLN A 33 12.17 -4.79 -0.88
N ILE A 34 11.28 -4.06 -0.22
CA ILE A 34 10.33 -3.16 -0.88
C ILE A 34 11.07 -1.87 -1.25
N VAL A 35 11.44 -1.74 -2.52
CA VAL A 35 12.16 -0.57 -3.02
C VAL A 35 11.26 0.57 -3.49
N THR A 36 9.99 0.27 -3.80
CA THR A 36 9.00 1.26 -4.24
C THR A 36 7.60 0.89 -3.76
N GLY A 37 6.76 1.90 -3.52
CA GLY A 37 5.37 1.70 -3.12
C GLY A 37 4.49 2.90 -3.41
N ILE A 38 3.25 2.66 -3.83
CA ILE A 38 2.25 3.70 -4.09
C ILE A 38 1.00 3.38 -3.27
N THR A 39 0.57 4.34 -2.45
CA THR A 39 -0.66 4.21 -1.65
C THR A 39 -1.77 5.09 -2.19
N HIS A 40 -2.98 4.54 -2.28
CA HIS A 40 -4.15 5.29 -2.72
C HIS A 40 -5.27 5.24 -1.68
N LYS A 41 -5.41 6.33 -0.93
CA LYS A 41 -6.55 6.51 -0.03
C LYS A 41 -7.79 6.96 -0.81
N ARG A 42 -8.86 6.18 -0.73
CA ARG A 42 -10.13 6.40 -1.44
C ARG A 42 -11.31 6.01 -0.54
N TYR A 43 -12.42 6.73 -0.64
CA TYR A 43 -13.69 6.27 -0.06
C TYR A 43 -14.22 5.08 -0.86
N SER A 44 -14.86 4.12 -0.18
CA SER A 44 -15.54 2.98 -0.79
C SER A 44 -16.72 2.58 0.08
N GLU A 45 -17.81 2.10 -0.54
CA GLU A 45 -18.98 1.57 0.18
C GLU A 45 -18.64 0.33 1.00
N THR A 46 -17.64 -0.44 0.57
CA THR A 46 -17.09 -1.59 1.30
C THR A 46 -15.62 -1.33 1.61
N PRO A 47 -15.30 -0.81 2.81
CA PRO A 47 -13.92 -0.53 3.22
C PRO A 47 -13.06 -1.79 3.16
N ARG A 48 -11.92 -1.70 2.47
CA ARG A 48 -10.96 -2.79 2.30
C ARG A 48 -9.59 -2.24 1.95
N VAL A 49 -8.57 -3.08 2.11
CA VAL A 49 -7.23 -2.84 1.57
C VAL A 49 -7.06 -3.73 0.34
N VAL A 50 -6.59 -3.15 -0.76
CA VAL A 50 -6.25 -3.89 -1.99
C VAL A 50 -4.76 -3.66 -2.23
N ILE A 51 -4.01 -4.76 -2.34
CA ILE A 51 -2.55 -4.74 -2.45
C ILE A 51 -2.19 -5.43 -3.77
N ASP A 52 -1.40 -4.73 -4.59
CA ASP A 52 -0.80 -5.27 -5.82
C ASP A 52 0.71 -5.31 -5.59
N ILE A 53 1.31 -6.49 -5.70
CA ILE A 53 2.72 -6.74 -5.43
C ILE A 53 3.33 -7.29 -6.71
N ARG A 54 4.45 -6.67 -7.12
CA ARG A 54 5.16 -7.04 -8.35
C ARG A 54 6.63 -7.16 -8.04
N GLN A 55 7.28 -8.12 -8.69
CA GLN A 55 8.73 -8.24 -8.64
C GLN A 55 9.35 -6.98 -9.27
N TYR A 56 10.33 -6.41 -8.58
CA TYR A 56 11.09 -5.28 -9.12
C TYR A 56 12.00 -5.77 -10.24
N ASN A 57 11.83 -5.22 -11.45
CA ASN A 57 12.74 -5.42 -12.57
C ASN A 57 13.39 -4.07 -12.93
N PRO A 58 14.71 -3.92 -12.72
CA PRO A 58 15.42 -2.66 -12.98
C PRO A 58 15.46 -2.27 -14.46
N GLU A 59 15.20 -3.18 -15.40
CA GLU A 59 15.23 -2.91 -16.84
C GLU A 59 13.91 -2.31 -17.38
N THR A 60 12.85 -2.32 -16.58
CA THR A 60 11.50 -1.86 -16.97
C THR A 60 11.03 -0.62 -16.23
N CYS A 61 11.94 0.14 -15.62
CA CYS A 61 11.64 1.43 -14.97
C CYS A 61 11.37 2.54 -15.99
#